data_AF-A0A2S9XQG1-F1
#
_entry.id   AF-A0A2S9XQG1-F1
#
_cell.length_a   1.000
_cell.length_b   1.000
_cell.length_c   1.000
_cell.angle_alpha   90.00
_cell.angle_beta   90.00
_cell.angle_gamma   90.00
#
_symmetry.space_group_name_H-M   'P 1'
#
loop_
_entity.id
_entity.type
_entity.pdbx_description
1 polymer ?
#
loop_
_entity_poly.entity_id
_entity_poly.type
_entity_poly.pdbx_seq_one_letter_code
_entity_poly.pdbx_strand_id
1 'polypeptide(L)'
;MGVTEELYRLGQAARRLNDGSDKLDRTLSEIDGALGRLSLGFEYQLPRPIAETVHHDSAGKRVIEVSYLGYLRMAAGSVAGESTSSGLREFHLGVKTLKILEGRSTDGEQPGCVVALLEAPRSIRHAAVDHLARLVAGLAEQVDEMVGNIERRNAIASTILDNLGSS
;
A
#
# COMPACT_ATOMS: atom_id res chain seq x y z
N MET A 1 8.11 34.01 -31.69
CA MET A 1 7.16 33.11 -31.03
C MET A 1 7.69 32.89 -29.63
N GLY A 2 7.18 33.69 -28.71
CA GLY A 2 7.87 34.06 -27.48
C GLY A 2 7.41 33.24 -26.29
N VAL A 3 8.24 33.28 -25.25
CA VAL A 3 8.08 32.76 -23.89
C VAL A 3 6.62 32.72 -23.38
N THR A 4 5.76 33.65 -23.78
CA THR A 4 4.32 33.67 -23.45
C THR A 4 3.52 32.45 -23.95
N GLU A 5 3.79 31.95 -25.16
CA GLU A 5 3.12 30.75 -25.71
C GLU A 5 3.59 29.48 -24.97
N GLU A 6 4.88 29.40 -24.64
CA GLU A 6 5.44 28.28 -23.88
C GLU A 6 4.91 28.26 -22.43
N LEU A 7 4.80 29.42 -21.79
CA LEU A 7 4.19 29.56 -20.46
C LEU A 7 2.71 29.19 -20.48
N TYR A 8 1.96 29.57 -21.53
CA TYR A 8 0.56 29.19 -21.68
C TYR A 8 0.40 27.67 -21.82
N ARG A 9 1.23 27.03 -22.66
CA ARG A 9 1.25 25.56 -22.81
C ARG A 9 1.62 24.85 -21.52
N LEU A 10 2.61 25.37 -20.79
CA LEU A 10 3.00 24.83 -19.48
C LEU A 10 1.84 24.91 -18.48
N GLY A 11 1.17 26.05 -18.39
CA GLY A 11 0.02 26.23 -17.51
C GLY A 11 -1.14 25.27 -17.85
N GLN A 12 -1.42 25.07 -19.14
CA GLN A 12 -2.46 24.13 -19.58
C GLN A 12 -2.07 22.67 -19.27
N ALA A 13 -0.81 22.29 -19.50
CA ALA A 13 -0.31 20.96 -19.19
C ALA A 13 -0.35 20.67 -17.68
N ALA A 14 0.05 21.64 -16.85
CA ALA A 14 0.01 21.52 -15.39
C ALA A 14 -1.42 21.31 -14.86
N ARG A 15 -2.41 22.04 -15.40
CA ARG A 15 -3.83 21.83 -15.05
C ARG A 15 -4.30 20.43 -15.41
N ARG A 16 -4.06 19.98 -16.66
CA ARG A 16 -4.44 18.63 -17.09
C ARG A 16 -3.79 17.54 -16.25
N LEU A 17 -2.54 17.75 -15.85
CA LEU A 17 -1.81 16.84 -14.98
C LEU A 17 -2.44 16.78 -13.58
N ASN A 18 -2.86 17.90 -13.02
CA ASN A 18 -3.52 17.93 -11.71
C ASN A 18 -4.90 17.29 -11.75
N ASP A 19 -5.73 17.64 -12.75
CA ASP A 19 -7.06 17.03 -12.92
C ASP A 19 -6.97 15.50 -13.07
N GLY A 20 -5.95 15.03 -13.82
CA GLY A 20 -5.66 13.61 -13.96
C GLY A 20 -5.26 12.94 -12.63
N SER A 21 -4.47 13.64 -11.81
CA SER A 21 -4.10 13.18 -10.47
C SER A 21 -5.31 13.04 -9.56
N ASP A 22 -6.18 14.04 -9.53
CA ASP A 22 -7.34 14.06 -8.65
C ASP A 22 -8.34 12.96 -9.02
N LYS A 23 -8.40 12.61 -10.31
CA LYS A 23 -9.17 11.46 -10.78
C LYS A 23 -8.54 10.14 -10.31
N LEU A 24 -7.22 10.02 -10.41
CA LEU A 24 -6.47 8.84 -9.96
C LEU A 24 -6.64 8.63 -8.45
N ASP A 25 -6.53 9.67 -7.64
CA ASP A 25 -6.70 9.61 -6.19
C ASP A 25 -8.11 9.13 -5.79
N ARG A 26 -9.14 9.61 -6.50
CA ARG A 26 -10.52 9.12 -6.31
C ARG A 26 -10.65 7.64 -6.64
N THR A 27 -10.10 7.20 -7.78
CA THR A 27 -10.12 5.78 -8.15
C THR A 27 -9.36 4.91 -7.14
N LEU A 28 -8.21 5.36 -6.64
CA LEU A 28 -7.47 4.66 -5.59
C LEU A 28 -8.28 4.54 -4.30
N SER A 29 -8.98 5.61 -3.90
CA SER A 29 -9.88 5.58 -2.73
C SER A 29 -11.03 4.61 -2.91
N GLU A 30 -11.64 4.54 -4.10
CA GLU A 30 -12.70 3.57 -4.41
C GLU A 30 -12.19 2.12 -4.36
N ILE A 31 -10.99 1.85 -4.89
CA ILE A 31 -10.36 0.52 -4.83
C ILE A 31 -10.05 0.14 -3.38
N ASP A 32 -9.44 1.04 -2.61
CA ASP A 32 -9.16 0.81 -1.19
C ASP A 32 -10.45 0.51 -0.42
N GLY A 33 -11.51 1.30 -0.67
CA GLY A 33 -12.81 1.09 -0.07
C GLY A 33 -13.47 -0.23 -0.48
N ALA A 34 -13.24 -0.70 -1.71
CA ALA A 34 -13.72 -1.99 -2.18
C ALA A 34 -12.99 -3.15 -1.50
N LEU A 35 -11.65 -3.09 -1.40
CA LEU A 35 -10.84 -4.07 -0.69
C LEU A 35 -11.17 -4.10 0.80
N GLY A 36 -11.35 -2.94 1.43
CA GLY A 36 -11.73 -2.82 2.83
C GLY A 36 -13.09 -3.45 3.17
N ARG A 37 -14.01 -3.55 2.20
CA ARG A 37 -15.30 -4.27 2.39
C ARG A 37 -15.14 -5.80 2.39
N LEU A 38 -14.06 -6.32 1.84
CA LEU A 38 -13.78 -7.76 1.84
C LEU A 38 -13.34 -8.25 3.22
N SER A 39 -12.90 -7.35 4.11
CA SER A 39 -12.52 -7.65 5.50
C SER A 39 -11.59 -8.86 5.61
N LEU A 40 -10.58 -8.91 4.74
CA LEU A 40 -9.70 -10.06 4.57
C LEU A 40 -8.95 -10.44 5.87
N GLY A 41 -8.64 -9.46 6.72
CA GLY A 41 -8.05 -9.69 8.04
C GLY A 41 -6.60 -10.16 8.02
N PHE A 42 -5.90 -10.02 6.89
CA PHE A 42 -4.48 -10.36 6.75
C PHE A 42 -3.72 -9.31 5.93
N GLU A 43 -2.40 -9.25 6.14
CA GLU A 43 -1.51 -8.41 5.34
C GLU A 43 -1.03 -9.14 4.09
N TYR A 44 -0.93 -8.42 2.98
CA TYR A 44 -0.27 -8.91 1.77
C TYR A 44 0.57 -7.80 1.16
N GLN A 45 1.83 -8.11 0.87
CA GLN A 45 2.76 -7.16 0.26
C GLN A 45 3.31 -7.74 -1.02
N LEU A 46 3.43 -6.92 -2.06
CA LEU A 46 4.14 -7.33 -3.25
C LEU A 46 5.62 -7.66 -2.93
N PRO A 47 6.17 -8.72 -3.55
CA PRO A 47 7.54 -9.14 -3.29
C PRO A 47 8.59 -8.22 -3.95
N ARG A 48 8.18 -7.42 -4.94
CA ARG A 48 9.06 -6.50 -5.66
C ARG A 48 8.72 -5.06 -5.27
N PRO A 49 9.73 -4.20 -5.12
CA PRO A 49 9.50 -2.79 -4.86
C PRO A 49 8.90 -2.12 -6.10
N ILE A 50 8.10 -1.08 -5.86
CA ILE A 50 7.47 -0.26 -6.91
C ILE A 50 8.28 0.99 -7.22
N ALA A 51 9.15 1.40 -6.30
CA ALA A 51 10.05 2.53 -6.46
C ALA A 51 11.32 2.34 -5.63
N GLU A 52 12.42 2.87 -6.15
CA GLU A 52 13.71 2.95 -5.48
C GLU A 52 14.28 4.36 -5.70
N THR A 53 14.67 5.03 -4.63
CA THR A 53 15.30 6.34 -4.68
C THR A 53 16.63 6.30 -3.94
N VAL A 54 17.69 6.78 -4.57
CA VAL A 54 19.01 6.86 -3.98
C VAL A 54 19.36 8.33 -3.77
N HIS A 55 19.74 8.68 -2.55
CA HIS A 55 20.25 10.00 -2.21
C HIS A 55 21.42 9.87 -1.22
N HIS A 56 22.04 11.00 -0.89
CA HIS A 56 23.10 11.04 0.10
C HIS A 56 22.63 11.84 1.32
N ASP A 57 22.97 11.36 2.51
CA ASP A 57 22.69 12.07 3.76
C ASP A 57 23.61 13.31 3.91
N SER A 58 23.42 14.05 4.99
CA SER A 58 24.24 15.23 5.31
C SER A 58 25.73 14.91 5.53
N ALA A 59 26.07 13.65 5.81
CA ALA A 59 27.44 13.16 5.95
C ALA A 59 28.01 12.59 4.63
N GLY A 60 27.27 12.68 3.53
CA GLY A 60 27.66 12.16 2.21
C GLY A 60 27.57 10.64 2.10
N LYS A 61 26.92 9.94 3.03
CA LYS A 61 26.68 8.51 2.95
C LYS A 61 25.45 8.22 2.11
N ARG A 62 25.47 7.09 1.41
CA ARG A 62 24.38 6.68 0.55
C ARG A 62 23.19 6.17 1.38
N VAL A 63 22.01 6.70 1.05
CA VAL A 63 20.72 6.28 1.57
C VAL A 63 19.90 5.76 0.39
N ILE A 64 19.42 4.52 0.52
CA ILE A 64 18.55 3.89 -0.47
C ILE A 64 17.17 3.74 0.15
N GLU A 65 16.17 4.38 -0.45
CA GLU A 65 14.76 4.26 -0.07
C GLU A 65 14.06 3.34 -1.05
N VAL A 66 13.43 2.29 -0.52
CA VAL A 66 12.74 1.28 -1.31
C VAL A 66 11.30 1.22 -0.86
N SER A 67 10.36 1.41 -1.79
CA SER A 67 8.92 1.42 -1.51
C SER A 67 8.25 0.15 -2.03
N TYR A 68 7.45 -0.48 -1.18
CA TYR A 68 6.66 -1.67 -1.50
C TYR A 68 5.17 -1.37 -1.38
N LEU A 69 4.39 -1.82 -2.37
CA LEU A 69 2.94 -1.76 -2.33
C LEU A 69 2.39 -2.98 -1.56
N GLY A 70 1.38 -2.76 -0.73
CA GLY A 70 0.67 -3.83 -0.06
C GLY A 70 -0.76 -3.46 0.35
N TYR A 71 -1.51 -4.48 0.74
CA TYR A 71 -2.66 -4.34 1.63
C TYR A 71 -2.14 -4.55 3.06
N LEU A 72 -1.97 -3.46 3.79
CA LEU A 72 -1.18 -3.40 5.02
C LEU A 72 -2.04 -2.94 6.18
N ARG A 73 -1.70 -3.42 7.37
CA ARG A 73 -2.33 -2.96 8.60
C ARG A 73 -1.85 -1.55 8.91
N MET A 74 -2.78 -0.64 9.15
CA MET A 74 -2.49 0.74 9.50
C MET A 74 -2.53 0.93 11.02
N ALA A 75 -1.67 1.82 11.53
CA ALA A 75 -1.72 2.17 12.94
C ALA A 75 -2.99 2.99 13.22
N ALA A 76 -3.62 2.76 14.37
CA ALA A 76 -4.80 3.52 14.78
C ALA A 76 -4.48 5.03 14.78
N GLY A 77 -5.13 5.80 13.90
CA GLY A 77 -4.93 7.24 13.74
C GLY A 77 -4.06 7.67 12.54
N SER A 78 -3.56 6.75 11.71
CA SER A 78 -2.73 7.07 10.53
C SER A 78 -3.53 7.25 9.22
N VAL A 79 -4.83 7.50 9.31
CA VAL A 79 -5.67 7.83 8.13
C VAL A 79 -6.35 9.16 8.42
N ALA A 80 -5.79 10.24 7.89
CA ALA A 80 -6.35 11.58 8.07
C ALA A 80 -7.59 11.74 7.16
N GLY A 81 -8.80 11.56 7.72
CA GLY A 81 -10.03 11.86 6.97
C GLY A 81 -11.32 11.22 7.47
N GLU A 82 -11.28 10.19 8.31
CA GLU A 82 -12.49 9.55 8.82
C GLU A 82 -12.79 9.98 10.27
N SER A 83 -13.62 11.02 10.39
CA SER A 83 -14.32 11.34 11.64
C SER A 83 -15.21 10.16 12.04
N THR A 84 -14.83 9.48 13.12
CA THR A 84 -15.71 8.81 14.10
C THR A 84 -17.09 8.39 13.58
N SER A 85 -17.20 7.20 12.96
CA SER A 85 -18.44 6.38 12.97
C SER A 85 -18.35 5.02 12.24
N SER A 86 -17.25 4.65 11.57
CA SER A 86 -17.13 3.31 10.96
C SER A 86 -16.05 2.49 11.68
N GLY A 87 -16.47 1.52 12.50
CA GLY A 87 -15.53 0.55 13.07
C GLY A 87 -14.87 -0.30 12.00
N LEU A 88 -13.61 -0.68 12.25
CA LEU A 88 -12.94 -1.86 11.68
C LEU A 88 -12.46 -1.80 10.22
N ARG A 89 -11.85 -0.71 9.74
CA ARG A 89 -10.88 -0.83 8.64
C ARG A 89 -9.47 -0.75 9.18
N GLU A 90 -8.98 -1.92 9.58
CA GLU A 90 -7.63 -2.08 10.11
C GLU A 90 -6.57 -2.15 8.98
N PHE A 91 -7.01 -2.50 7.76
CA PHE A 91 -6.15 -2.74 6.61
C PHE A 91 -6.52 -1.85 5.43
N HIS A 92 -5.50 -1.27 4.80
CA HIS A 92 -5.62 -0.36 3.67
C HIS A 92 -4.56 -0.68 2.61
N LEU A 93 -4.81 -0.23 1.38
CA LEU A 93 -3.76 -0.03 0.41
C LEU A 93 -2.71 0.90 1.02
N GLY A 94 -1.50 0.39 1.10
CA GLY A 94 -0.41 1.01 1.82
C GLY A 94 0.91 0.91 1.08
N VAL A 95 1.80 1.83 1.42
CA VAL A 95 3.19 1.78 1.00
C VAL A 95 4.04 1.55 2.24
N LYS A 96 4.84 0.49 2.20
CA LYS A 96 5.91 0.27 3.16
C LYS A 96 7.22 0.74 2.55
N THR A 97 7.82 1.75 3.16
CA THR A 97 9.14 2.23 2.76
C THR A 97 10.19 1.64 3.68
N LEU A 98 11.30 1.19 3.11
CA LEU A 98 12.49 0.76 3.82
C LEU A 98 13.63 1.70 3.47
N LYS A 99 14.38 2.15 4.48
CA LYS A 99 15.62 2.90 4.28
C LYS A 99 16.81 2.00 4.57
N ILE A 100 17.72 1.89 3.61
CA ILE A 100 18.98 1.15 3.71
C ILE A 100 20.11 2.19 3.72
N LEU A 101 20.86 2.22 4.82
CA LEU A 101 21.96 3.15 5.06
C LEU A 101 23.29 2.44 4.86
N GLU A 102 24.19 3.03 4.08
CA GLU A 102 25.59 2.58 4.03
C GLU A 102 26.34 3.09 5.30
N GLY A 103 26.13 2.42 6.44
CA GLY A 103 26.83 2.67 7.71
C GLY A 103 25.93 3.13 8.86
N ARG A 104 26.52 3.66 9.95
CA ARG A 104 25.75 4.19 11.09
C ARG A 104 24.98 5.45 10.69
N SER A 105 23.68 5.47 10.99
CA SER A 105 22.78 6.62 10.81
C SER A 105 23.34 7.86 11.52
N THR A 106 23.32 9.00 10.86
CA THR A 106 23.47 10.32 11.49
C THR A 106 22.11 10.85 11.91
N ASP A 107 22.07 11.61 13.01
CA ASP A 107 20.85 12.21 13.54
C ASP A 107 20.10 13.01 12.46
N GLY A 108 18.89 12.57 12.12
CA GLY A 108 18.00 13.25 11.16
C GLY A 108 17.25 12.31 10.21
N GLU A 109 17.82 11.15 9.88
CA GLU A 109 17.13 10.18 9.01
C GLU A 109 16.06 9.42 9.78
N GLN A 110 14.80 9.58 9.35
CA GLN A 110 13.70 8.81 9.89
C GLN A 110 13.74 7.36 9.36
N PRO A 111 13.42 6.36 10.19
CA PRO A 111 13.30 5.00 9.73
C PRO A 111 12.19 4.90 8.66
N GLY A 112 12.30 3.88 7.82
CA GLY A 112 11.22 3.52 6.89
C GLY A 112 9.89 3.34 7.64
N CYS A 113 8.79 3.74 7.00
CA CYS A 113 7.47 3.75 7.61
C CYS A 113 6.43 3.08 6.70
N VAL A 114 5.28 2.75 7.30
CA VAL A 114 4.07 2.32 6.60
C VAL A 114 3.11 3.49 6.59
N VAL A 115 2.62 3.84 5.41
CA VAL A 115 1.63 4.91 5.22
C VAL A 115 0.52 4.44 4.30
N ALA A 116 -0.67 5.04 4.44
CA ALA A 116 -1.74 4.82 3.48
C ALA A 116 -1.30 5.27 2.08
N LEU A 117 -1.72 4.53 1.05
CA LEU A 117 -1.31 4.83 -0.32
C LEU A 117 -1.72 6.25 -0.73
N LEU A 118 -2.88 6.73 -0.30
CA LEU A 118 -3.36 8.09 -0.60
C LEU A 118 -2.50 9.20 0.04
N GLU A 119 -1.84 8.90 1.16
CA GLU A 119 -0.92 9.83 1.86
C GLU A 119 0.51 9.75 1.32
N ALA A 120 0.83 8.76 0.49
CA ALA A 120 2.14 8.59 -0.11
C ALA A 120 2.45 9.71 -1.13
N PRO A 121 3.74 10.00 -1.39
CA PRO A 121 4.14 10.98 -2.40
C PRO A 121 3.53 10.67 -3.78
N ARG A 122 3.21 11.71 -4.53
CA ARG A 122 2.54 11.62 -5.84
C ARG A 122 3.22 10.63 -6.81
N SER A 123 4.54 10.65 -6.87
CA SER A 123 5.34 9.74 -7.71
C SER A 123 5.10 8.27 -7.35
N ILE A 124 5.02 7.96 -6.05
CA ILE A 124 4.77 6.62 -5.53
C ILE A 124 3.33 6.18 -5.83
N ARG A 125 2.35 7.08 -5.65
CA ARG A 125 0.94 6.78 -5.97
C ARG A 125 0.76 6.44 -7.45
N HIS A 126 1.42 7.18 -8.33
CA HIS A 126 1.39 6.90 -9.77
C HIS A 126 2.04 5.54 -10.08
N ALA A 127 3.23 5.26 -9.53
CA ALA A 127 3.90 3.98 -9.71
C ALA A 127 3.06 2.80 -9.18
N ALA A 128 2.34 2.98 -8.08
CA ALA A 128 1.48 1.95 -7.51
C ALA A 128 0.38 1.48 -8.46
N VAL A 129 -0.17 2.37 -9.30
CA VAL A 129 -1.24 2.03 -10.26
C VAL A 129 -0.84 0.91 -11.20
N ASP A 130 0.41 0.92 -11.66
CA ASP A 130 0.96 -0.11 -12.56
C ASP A 130 1.05 -1.50 -11.90
N HIS A 131 0.95 -1.55 -10.58
CA HIS A 131 1.11 -2.77 -9.77
C HIS A 131 -0.17 -3.23 -9.07
N LEU A 132 -1.26 -2.46 -9.10
CA LEU A 132 -2.51 -2.81 -8.41
C LEU A 132 -3.11 -4.12 -8.90
N ALA A 133 -3.13 -4.36 -10.21
CA ALA A 133 -3.66 -5.61 -10.77
C ALA A 133 -2.91 -6.84 -10.21
N ARG A 134 -1.59 -6.73 -10.06
CA ARG A 134 -0.76 -7.77 -9.47
C ARG A 134 -1.02 -7.94 -7.97
N LEU A 135 -1.23 -6.83 -7.25
CA LEU A 135 -1.58 -6.88 -5.83
C LEU A 135 -2.91 -7.62 -5.63
N VAL A 136 -3.94 -7.28 -6.40
CA VAL A 136 -5.26 -7.91 -6.33
C VAL A 136 -5.19 -9.39 -6.68
N ALA A 137 -4.42 -9.77 -7.72
CA ALA A 137 -4.22 -11.16 -8.08
C ALA A 137 -3.58 -11.98 -6.94
N GLY A 138 -2.56 -11.41 -6.29
CA GLY A 138 -1.92 -12.07 -5.16
C GLY A 138 -2.80 -12.16 -3.91
N LEU A 139 -3.63 -11.14 -3.65
CA LEU A 139 -4.66 -11.22 -2.60
C LEU A 139 -5.64 -12.36 -2.87
N ALA A 140 -6.12 -12.51 -4.10
CA ALA A 140 -7.04 -13.57 -4.47
C ALA A 140 -6.41 -14.96 -4.26
N GLU A 141 -5.16 -15.16 -4.69
CA GLU A 141 -4.43 -16.41 -4.47
C GLU A 141 -4.29 -16.74 -2.97
N GLN A 142 -3.96 -15.74 -2.14
CA GLN A 142 -3.87 -15.92 -0.68
C GLN A 142 -5.22 -16.29 -0.05
N VAL A 143 -6.32 -15.68 -0.52
CA VAL A 143 -7.66 -16.04 -0.05
C VAL A 143 -8.00 -17.48 -0.41
N ASP A 144 -7.74 -17.91 -1.65
CA ASP A 144 -8.00 -19.28 -2.09
C ASP A 144 -7.20 -20.31 -1.26
N GLU A 145 -5.93 -20.02 -0.98
CA GLU A 145 -5.09 -20.84 -0.09
C GLU A 145 -5.68 -20.92 1.33
N MET A 146 -6.15 -19.78 1.87
CA MET A 146 -6.77 -19.73 3.20
C MET A 146 -8.05 -20.56 3.27
N VAL A 147 -8.91 -20.47 2.25
CA VAL A 147 -10.14 -21.28 2.16
C VAL A 147 -9.80 -22.77 2.19
N GLY A 148 -8.88 -23.22 1.34
CA GLY A 148 -8.47 -24.63 1.32
C GLY A 148 -7.86 -25.11 2.64
N ASN A 149 -7.12 -24.24 3.34
CA ASN A 149 -6.58 -24.54 4.66
C ASN A 149 -7.67 -24.65 5.73
N ILE A 150 -8.70 -23.80 5.69
CA ILE A 150 -9.83 -23.84 6.63
C ILE A 150 -10.65 -25.11 6.42
N GLU A 151 -10.96 -25.47 5.17
CA GLU A 151 -11.71 -26.69 4.86
C GLU A 151 -10.99 -27.94 5.38
N ARG A 152 -9.67 -28.02 5.18
CA ARG A 152 -8.84 -29.11 5.71
C ARG A 152 -8.87 -29.15 7.24
N ARG A 153 -8.73 -27.99 7.90
CA ARG A 153 -8.76 -27.90 9.37
C ARG A 153 -10.12 -28.29 9.94
N ASN A 154 -11.22 -27.91 9.29
CA ASN A 154 -12.56 -28.30 9.68
C ASN A 154 -12.76 -29.82 9.56
N ALA A 155 -12.34 -30.44 8.47
CA ALA A 155 -12.42 -31.89 8.31
C ALA A 155 -11.67 -32.65 9.42
N ILE A 156 -10.48 -32.18 9.80
CA ILE A 156 -9.71 -32.73 10.91
C ILE A 156 -10.45 -32.55 12.23
N ALA A 157 -10.96 -31.34 12.51
CA ALA A 157 -11.69 -31.05 13.75
C ALA A 157 -12.97 -31.90 13.88
N SER A 158 -13.73 -32.07 12.79
CA SER A 158 -14.91 -32.96 12.76
C SER A 158 -14.52 -34.40 13.07
N THR A 159 -13.44 -34.91 12.45
CA THR A 159 -12.95 -36.28 12.72
C THR A 159 -12.56 -36.47 14.19
N ILE A 160 -11.93 -35.47 14.81
CA ILE A 160 -11.58 -35.51 16.24
C ILE A 160 -12.84 -35.53 17.10
N LEU A 161 -13.82 -34.67 16.78
CA LEU A 161 -15.09 -34.61 17.52
C LEU A 161 -15.84 -35.95 17.45
N ASP A 162 -15.91 -36.56 16.27
CA ASP A 162 -16.58 -37.85 16.06
C ASP A 162 -15.92 -38.95 16.89
N ASN A 163 -14.59 -38.98 16.96
CA ASN A 163 -13.84 -39.96 17.74
C ASN A 163 -13.95 -39.75 19.26
N LEU A 164 -14.17 -38.51 19.72
CA LEU A 164 -14.33 -38.21 21.15
C LEU A 164 -15.78 -38.35 21.63
N GLY A 165 -16.76 -38.09 20.76
CA GLY A 165 -18.20 -38.18 21.05
C GLY A 165 -18.80 -39.59 20.89
N SER A 166 -18.02 -40.56 20.43
CA SER A 166 -18.42 -41.97 20.28
C SER A 166 -17.95 -42.88 21.42
N SER A 167 -17.65 -42.30 22.60
CA SER A 167 -17.48 -43.00 23.89
C SER A 167 -18.65 -42.69 24.83
#